data_AF-A0A6I1GVZ0-F1
#
_entry.id   AF-A0A6I1GVZ0-F1
#
_cell.length_a   1.000
_cell.length_b   1.000
_cell.length_c   1.000
_cell.angle_alpha   90.00
_cell.angle_beta   90.00
_cell.angle_gamma   90.00
#
_symmetry.space_group_name_H-M   'P 1'
#
loop_
_entity.id
_entity.type
_entity.pdbx_description
1 polymer ?
#
loop_
_entity_poly.entity_id
_entity_poly.type
_entity_poly.pdbx_seq_one_letter_code
_entity_poly.pdbx_strand_id
1 'polypeptide(L)'
;MTATMVAPAKATESKAIRANKQIIAQASEVAEEYGLTLASVTRAFWTQMARTRSIPLTFESERPNEESREALRETEEIIRNGGPSYASLDEMYKSLGI
;
A
#
# COMPACT_ATOMS: atom_id res chain seq x y z
N MET A 1 46.68 -16.87 -10.50
CA MET A 1 45.69 -17.56 -9.66
C MET A 1 44.49 -16.63 -9.51
N THR A 2 43.41 -16.94 -10.23
CA THR A 2 42.19 -16.14 -10.31
C THR A 2 41.37 -16.30 -9.03
N ALA A 3 41.10 -15.20 -8.33
CA ALA A 3 40.19 -15.17 -7.20
C ALA A 3 38.75 -15.18 -7.72
N THR A 4 38.05 -16.30 -7.51
CA THR A 4 36.61 -16.41 -7.71
C THR A 4 35.91 -15.63 -6.60
N MET A 5 35.42 -14.43 -6.90
CA MET A 5 34.46 -13.73 -6.04
C MET A 5 33.12 -14.46 -6.12
N VAL A 6 32.86 -15.32 -5.15
CA VAL A 6 31.50 -15.84 -4.91
C VAL A 6 30.69 -14.70 -4.31
N ALA A 7 29.73 -14.19 -5.07
CA ALA A 7 28.75 -13.21 -4.58
C ALA A 7 28.06 -13.77 -3.32
N PRO A 8 27.81 -12.95 -2.28
CA PRO A 8 27.17 -13.46 -1.08
C PRO A 8 25.77 -13.95 -1.43
N ALA A 9 25.52 -15.24 -1.23
CA ALA A 9 24.17 -15.79 -1.26
C ALA A 9 23.33 -14.96 -0.28
N LYS A 10 22.31 -14.25 -0.78
CA LYS A 10 21.39 -13.47 0.07
C LYS A 10 20.95 -14.36 1.22
N ALA A 11 21.25 -13.95 2.45
CA ALA A 11 20.86 -14.69 3.65
C ALA A 11 19.34 -14.94 3.61
N THR A 12 18.95 -16.21 3.58
CA THR A 12 17.55 -16.61 3.56
C THR A 12 17.06 -16.78 4.99
N GLU A 13 15.97 -16.10 5.35
CA GLU A 13 15.33 -16.18 6.67
C GLU A 13 13.97 -16.87 6.55
N SER A 14 13.65 -17.78 7.47
CA SER A 14 12.33 -18.42 7.57
C SER A 14 11.42 -17.65 8.54
N LYS A 15 10.17 -17.37 8.15
CA LYS A 15 9.15 -16.78 9.03
C LYS A 15 7.93 -17.69 9.15
N ALA A 16 7.50 -17.96 10.39
CA ALA A 16 6.30 -18.73 10.67
C ALA A 16 5.08 -17.79 10.76
N ILE A 17 4.07 -18.02 9.92
CA ILE A 17 2.84 -17.23 9.87
C ILE A 17 1.69 -18.08 10.39
N ARG A 18 0.94 -17.56 11.37
CA ARG A 18 -0.25 -18.22 11.92
C ARG A 18 -1.50 -17.59 11.33
N ALA A 19 -2.45 -18.41 10.91
CA ALA A 19 -3.75 -17.99 10.43
C ALA A 19 -4.81 -19.07 10.73
N ASN A 20 -6.09 -18.73 10.58
CA ASN A 20 -7.19 -19.68 10.73
C ASN A 20 -7.07 -20.79 9.66
N LYS A 21 -7.26 -22.05 10.07
CA LYS A 21 -7.15 -23.22 9.17
C LYS A 21 -8.07 -23.13 7.95
N GLN A 22 -9.30 -22.62 8.12
CA GLN A 22 -10.24 -22.44 7.01
C GLN A 22 -9.73 -21.41 6.01
N ILE A 23 -9.20 -20.28 6.49
CA ILE A 23 -8.60 -19.24 5.64
C ILE A 23 -7.38 -19.77 4.89
N ILE A 24 -6.53 -20.57 5.55
CA ILE A 24 -5.37 -21.19 4.88
C ILE A 24 -5.82 -22.12 3.75
N ALA A 25 -6.87 -22.93 3.98
CA ALA A 25 -7.39 -23.83 2.94
C ALA A 25 -7.95 -23.04 1.74
N GLN A 26 -8.83 -22.07 1.99
CA GLN A 26 -9.42 -21.23 0.95
C GLN A 26 -8.36 -20.44 0.16
N ALA A 27 -7.37 -19.88 0.84
CA ALA A 27 -6.28 -19.16 0.17
C ALA A 27 -5.37 -20.11 -0.64
N SER A 28 -5.20 -21.36 -0.22
CA SER A 28 -4.44 -22.37 -0.98
C SER A 28 -5.15 -22.71 -2.28
N GLU A 29 -6.46 -22.95 -2.24
CA GLU A 29 -7.28 -23.21 -3.43
C GLU A 29 -7.11 -22.10 -4.48
N VAL A 30 -7.25 -20.84 -4.04
CA VAL A 30 -7.05 -19.68 -4.92
C VAL A 30 -5.62 -19.64 -5.47
N ALA A 31 -4.59 -19.86 -4.65
CA ALA A 31 -3.21 -19.86 -5.13
C ALA A 31 -2.96 -20.96 -6.17
N GLU A 32 -3.53 -22.15 -5.97
CA GLU A 32 -3.40 -23.30 -6.86
C GLU A 32 -4.07 -23.06 -8.23
N GLU A 33 -5.17 -22.31 -8.29
CA GLU A 33 -5.79 -21.88 -9.56
C GLU A 33 -4.83 -21.10 -10.46
N TYR A 34 -3.89 -20.35 -9.87
CA TYR A 34 -2.84 -19.63 -10.59
C TYR A 34 -1.54 -20.45 -10.75
N GLY A 35 -1.53 -21.72 -10.35
CA GLY A 35 -0.33 -22.57 -10.36
C GLY A 35 0.72 -22.13 -9.34
N LEU A 36 0.31 -21.43 -8.28
CA LEU A 36 1.18 -20.89 -7.24
C LEU A 36 0.98 -21.64 -5.92
N THR A 37 1.99 -21.55 -5.06
CA THR A 37 1.89 -21.98 -3.66
C THR A 37 1.72 -20.76 -2.76
N LEU A 38 1.11 -20.94 -1.58
CA LEU A 38 1.00 -19.87 -0.58
C LEU A 38 2.35 -19.21 -0.28
N ALA A 39 3.41 -20.00 -0.14
CA ALA A 39 4.76 -19.47 0.09
C ALA A 39 5.24 -18.58 -1.07
N SER A 40 4.90 -18.91 -2.32
CA SER A 40 5.25 -18.10 -3.49
C SER A 40 4.45 -16.80 -3.52
N VAL A 41 3.16 -16.85 -3.21
CA VAL A 41 2.30 -15.67 -3.08
C VAL A 41 2.79 -14.75 -1.96
N THR A 42 3.13 -15.28 -0.78
CA THR A 42 3.67 -14.48 0.34
C THR A 42 5.01 -13.84 -0.01
N ARG A 43 5.90 -14.56 -0.72
CA ARG A 43 7.15 -13.96 -1.21
C ARG A 43 6.91 -12.85 -2.23
N ALA A 44 5.95 -13.03 -3.14
CA ALA A 44 5.56 -12.00 -4.10
C ALA A 44 5.02 -10.76 -3.39
N PHE A 45 4.18 -10.96 -2.36
CA PHE A 45 3.64 -9.91 -1.51
C PHE A 45 4.75 -9.07 -0.85
N TRP A 46 5.71 -9.72 -0.16
CA TRP A 46 6.85 -9.00 0.44
C TRP A 46 7.73 -8.31 -0.60
N THR A 47 7.92 -8.92 -1.78
CA THR A 47 8.70 -8.31 -2.88
C THR A 47 8.01 -7.05 -3.40
N GLN A 48 6.68 -7.08 -3.54
CA GLN A 48 5.90 -5.92 -3.96
C GLN A 48 5.99 -4.82 -2.92
N MET A 49 5.84 -5.13 -1.62
CA MET A 49 6.01 -4.14 -0.54
C MET A 49 7.39 -3.47 -0.58
N ALA A 50 8.46 -4.26 -0.73
CA ALA A 50 9.81 -3.74 -0.82
C ALA A 50 10.01 -2.84 -2.05
N ARG A 51 9.36 -3.17 -3.17
CA ARG A 51 9.44 -2.42 -4.42
C ARG A 51 8.64 -1.12 -4.40
N THR A 52 7.41 -1.15 -3.90
CA THR A 52 6.48 -0.01 -3.94
C THR A 52 6.52 0.85 -2.68
N ARG A 53 7.18 0.35 -1.61
CA ARG A 53 7.14 0.95 -0.26
C ARG A 53 5.72 1.16 0.25
N SER A 54 4.79 0.32 -0.17
CA SER A 54 3.39 0.35 0.22
C SER A 54 2.89 -1.06 0.46
N ILE A 55 1.85 -1.20 1.29
CA ILE A 55 1.19 -2.49 1.49
C ILE A 55 0.23 -2.69 0.30
N PRO A 56 0.38 -3.74 -0.53
CA PRO A 56 -0.44 -3.96 -1.71
C PRO A 56 -1.77 -4.64 -1.33
N LEU A 57 -2.48 -4.02 -0.38
CA LEU A 57 -3.83 -4.37 0.00
C LEU A 57 -4.64 -3.07 -0.03
N THR A 58 -5.85 -3.18 -0.53
CA THR A 58 -6.81 -2.10 -0.41
C THR A 58 -7.45 -2.22 0.96
N PHE A 59 -7.10 -1.32 1.88
CA PHE A 59 -7.74 -1.21 3.20
C PHE A 59 -9.05 -0.40 3.10
N GLU A 60 -9.83 -0.65 2.06
CA GLU A 60 -11.18 -0.12 1.97
C GLU A 60 -12.03 -0.83 3.02
N SER A 61 -12.01 -0.29 4.25
CA SER A 61 -13.29 -0.08 4.92
C SER A 61 -14.13 0.73 3.93
N GLU A 62 -15.30 0.23 3.56
CA GLU A 62 -16.24 0.75 2.54
C GLU A 62 -16.61 2.26 2.63
N ARG A 63 -16.01 3.07 3.51
CA ARG A 63 -16.23 4.50 3.61
C ARG A 63 -14.94 5.21 4.02
N PRO A 64 -14.64 6.39 3.42
CA PRO A 64 -13.69 7.33 4.03
C PRO A 64 -14.09 7.53 5.50
N ASN A 65 -13.11 7.69 6.40
CA ASN A 65 -13.39 8.01 7.80
C ASN A 65 -14.27 9.29 7.87
N GLU A 66 -15.06 9.46 8.93
CA GLU A 66 -16.04 10.57 9.01
C GLU A 66 -15.36 11.93 8.75
N GLU A 67 -14.16 12.13 9.30
CA GLU A 67 -13.33 13.32 9.09
C GLU A 67 -13.04 13.58 7.61
N SER A 68 -12.62 12.57 6.84
CA SER A 68 -12.38 12.73 5.40
C SER A 68 -13.68 12.96 4.62
N ARG A 69 -14.81 12.39 5.06
CA ARG A 69 -16.13 12.65 4.44
C ARG A 69 -16.62 14.06 4.72
N GLU A 70 -16.32 14.60 5.89
CA GLU A 70 -16.61 15.98 6.25
C GLU A 70 -15.71 16.95 5.47
N ALA A 71 -14.41 16.66 5.37
CA ALA A 71 -13.47 17.46 4.58
C ALA A 71 -13.88 17.54 3.09
N LEU A 72 -14.35 16.44 2.50
CA LEU A 72 -14.88 16.44 1.13
C LEU A 72 -16.17 17.27 1.01
N ARG A 73 -17.10 17.14 1.98
CA ARG A 73 -18.34 17.95 2.01
C ARG A 73 -18.04 19.44 2.14
N GLU A 74 -17.14 19.80 3.04
CA GLU A 74 -16.68 21.19 3.25
C GLU A 74 -16.04 21.73 1.98
N THR A 75 -15.15 20.95 1.34
CA THR A 75 -14.51 21.34 0.09
C THR A 75 -15.54 21.56 -1.04
N GLU A 76 -16.53 20.69 -1.18
CA GLU A 76 -17.61 20.87 -2.16
C GLU A 76 -18.47 22.11 -1.89
N GLU A 77 -18.74 22.42 -0.62
CA GLU A 77 -19.45 23.65 -0.23
C GLU A 77 -18.63 24.89 -0.52
N ILE A 78 -17.32 24.87 -0.22
CA ILE A 78 -16.39 25.94 -0.55
C ILE A 78 -16.37 26.17 -2.07
N ILE A 79 -16.28 25.11 -2.88
CA ILE A 79 -16.30 25.22 -4.35
C ILE A 79 -17.63 25.83 -4.84
N ARG A 80 -18.78 25.36 -4.32
CA ARG A 80 -20.10 25.89 -4.69
C ARG A 80 -20.28 27.37 -4.31
N ASN A 81 -19.70 27.80 -3.19
CA ASN A 81 -19.84 29.15 -2.67
C ASN A 81 -18.76 30.12 -3.19
N GLY A 82 -17.92 29.69 -4.14
CA GLY A 82 -16.87 30.54 -4.71
C GLY A 82 -15.69 30.76 -3.77
N GLY A 83 -15.22 29.66 -3.16
CA GLY A 83 -14.10 29.62 -2.22
C GLY A 83 -12.81 30.28 -2.73
N PRO A 84 -11.83 30.47 -1.83
CA PRO A 84 -10.61 31.18 -2.15
C PRO A 84 -9.90 30.52 -3.35
N SER A 85 -9.68 31.34 -4.39
CA SER A 85 -8.82 30.99 -5.51
C SER A 85 -7.56 31.84 -5.41
N TYR A 86 -6.42 31.22 -5.66
CA TYR A 86 -5.12 31.90 -5.60
C TYR A 86 -4.60 32.06 -7.02
N ALA A 87 -4.16 33.27 -7.38
CA ALA A 87 -3.63 33.55 -8.71
C ALA A 87 -2.16 33.11 -8.86
N SER A 88 -1.49 32.80 -7.74
CA SER A 88 -0.10 32.34 -7.72
C SER A 88 0.20 31.42 -6.52
N LEU A 89 1.26 30.62 -6.64
CA LEU A 89 1.75 29.78 -5.54
C LEU A 89 2.14 30.62 -4.32
N ASP A 90 2.81 31.76 -4.52
CA ASP A 90 3.23 32.65 -3.42
C ASP A 90 2.03 33.20 -2.61
N GLU A 91 0.93 33.49 -3.30
CA GLU A 91 -0.32 33.91 -2.67
C GLU A 91 -0.96 32.78 -1.85
N MET A 92 -0.93 31.55 -2.37
CA MET A 92 -1.39 30.36 -1.66
C MET A 92 -0.55 30.11 -0.40
N TYR A 93 0.78 30.14 -0.49
CA TYR A 93 1.69 29.94 0.65
C TYR A 93 1.44 30.97 1.75
N LYS A 94 1.33 32.25 1.38
CA LYS A 94 1.00 33.33 2.30
C LYS A 94 -0.36 33.14 2.98
N SER A 95 -1.35 32.61 2.28
CA SER A 95 -2.68 32.30 2.84
C SER A 95 -2.66 31.11 3.79
N LEU A 96 -1.79 30.12 3.55
CA LEU A 96 -1.66 28.92 4.37
C LEU A 96 -0.70 29.10 5.55
N GLY A 97 0.04 30.22 5.59
CA GLY A 97 0.98 30.53 6.67
C GLY A 97 2.21 29.63 6.69
N ILE A 98 2.59 29.07 5.53
CA ILE A 98 3.74 28.19 5.30
C ILE A 98 4.69 28.78 4.26
#